data_AF-A0A7W2PVA6-F1
#
_entry.id   AF-A0A7W2PVA6-F1
#
_cell.length_a   1.000
_cell.length_b   1.000
_cell.length_c   1.000
_cell.angle_alpha   90.00
_cell.angle_beta   90.00
_cell.angle_gamma   90.00
#
_symmetry.space_group_name_H-M   'P 1'
#
loop_
_entity.id
_entity.type
_entity.pdbx_description
1 polymer ?
#
loop_
_entity_poly.entity_id
_entity_poly.type
_entity_poly.pdbx_seq_one_letter_code
_entity_poly.pdbx_strand_id
1 'polypeptide(L)'
;MASNDAGGFSRDQEHNIEFAFGHRKPKGQRLTLGKGAAKAQAWRTVRKVPEVMVRVSGGGKTSQHVKAHFDYISRNGKLDMVNDQGELIRGKDQVGDLFDSWDMDLSKGQGKLKQAFNVVLSMPAGTDPQKVLAAAQGFARETLYGKHQYAMVLHTPETDPHKDAPPHPHVHLIIKAEGYDGRRLHIRKATLQAWRETFAEQLRDRGIEANATPRSVRGVTRKGKTAAIYHLEQRGASLVQAEKVKQAAKELNDGDTELKPWEKAIINRRQKTLREMLQAANTYEAEGDADLAKAIREHAASMPRPETERHAIKKAIVQKVKEGRGKDRGQEQPAPDRDGKER
;
A
#
# COMPACT_ATOMS: atom_id res chain seq x y z
N MET A 1 24.77 -12.29 31.14
CA MET A 1 24.36 -13.40 30.26
C MET A 1 23.02 -13.06 29.66
N ALA A 2 23.03 -12.53 28.44
CA ALA A 2 21.84 -12.08 27.71
C ALA A 2 21.40 -13.21 26.78
N SER A 3 20.21 -13.76 26.98
CA SER A 3 19.55 -14.64 26.02
C SER A 3 18.78 -13.77 25.03
N ASN A 4 19.27 -13.74 23.79
CA ASN A 4 18.55 -13.26 22.62
C ASN A 4 17.34 -14.15 22.36
N ASP A 5 16.13 -13.63 22.59
CA ASP A 5 14.92 -14.29 22.15
C ASP A 5 14.66 -13.93 20.69
N ALA A 6 15.14 -14.82 19.81
CA ALA A 6 14.94 -14.75 18.38
C ALA A 6 13.44 -14.87 18.08
N GLY A 7 12.90 -13.89 17.36
CA GLY A 7 11.51 -13.85 16.91
C GLY A 7 11.12 -15.11 16.15
N GLY A 8 10.45 -16.03 16.85
CA GLY A 8 9.82 -17.21 16.30
C GLY A 8 8.71 -16.82 15.33
N PHE A 9 8.80 -17.37 14.12
CA PHE A 9 7.76 -17.33 13.11
C PHE A 9 6.51 -18.09 13.62
N SER A 10 5.48 -17.38 14.07
CA SER A 10 4.15 -17.97 14.20
C SER A 10 3.52 -18.12 12.81
N ARG A 11 3.19 -19.36 12.46
CA ARG A 11 2.77 -19.84 11.13
C ARG A 11 1.27 -19.65 10.86
N ASP A 12 0.52 -19.03 11.78
CA ASP A 12 -0.95 -19.11 11.82
C ASP A 12 -1.71 -17.79 11.57
N GLN A 13 -1.09 -16.80 10.92
CA GLN A 13 -1.77 -15.56 10.49
C GLN A 13 -1.59 -15.27 9.00
N GLU A 14 -1.76 -16.30 8.17
CA GLU A 14 -1.87 -16.15 6.72
C GLU A 14 -3.28 -15.62 6.35
N HIS A 15 -3.33 -14.37 5.87
CA HIS A 15 -4.55 -13.77 5.34
C HIS A 15 -5.04 -14.56 4.11
N ASN A 16 -6.20 -15.21 4.25
CA ASN A 16 -6.83 -16.02 3.22
C ASN A 16 -7.34 -15.15 2.05
N ILE A 17 -6.95 -15.54 0.84
CA ILE A 17 -7.45 -15.04 -0.46
C ILE A 17 -8.95 -15.38 -0.65
N GLU A 18 -9.47 -16.27 0.18
CA GLU A 18 -10.88 -16.62 0.37
C GLU A 18 -11.79 -15.38 0.52
N PHE A 19 -11.29 -14.25 1.01
CA PHE A 19 -12.08 -13.02 1.11
C PHE A 19 -12.41 -12.38 -0.25
N ALA A 20 -11.49 -12.39 -1.22
CA ALA A 20 -11.68 -11.66 -2.48
C ALA A 20 -12.56 -12.41 -3.51
N PHE A 21 -12.68 -13.74 -3.36
CA PHE A 21 -13.39 -14.59 -4.33
C PHE A 21 -14.13 -15.79 -3.72
N GLY A 22 -14.02 -16.07 -2.41
CA GLY A 22 -14.50 -17.30 -1.78
C GLY A 22 -15.71 -17.13 -0.86
N HIS A 23 -16.41 -18.24 -0.63
CA HIS A 23 -17.61 -18.36 0.21
C HIS A 23 -17.42 -19.26 1.46
N ARG A 24 -16.20 -19.61 1.87
CA ARG A 24 -15.93 -20.51 3.01
C ARG A 24 -15.08 -19.89 4.11
N LYS A 25 -15.10 -20.53 5.29
CA LYS A 25 -14.66 -20.00 6.60
C LYS A 25 -13.17 -20.25 6.86
N PRO A 26 -12.38 -19.24 7.27
CA PRO A 26 -11.21 -19.45 8.12
C PRO A 26 -11.66 -19.74 9.56
N LYS A 27 -11.00 -20.69 10.25
CA LYS A 27 -11.21 -20.88 11.70
C LYS A 27 -10.66 -19.67 12.46
N GLY A 28 -11.52 -18.99 13.22
CA GLY A 28 -11.21 -17.80 14.01
C GLY A 28 -11.81 -16.52 13.39
N GLN A 29 -12.97 -16.10 13.90
CA GLN A 29 -13.87 -15.06 13.35
C GLN A 29 -13.19 -13.76 12.85
N ARG A 30 -13.70 -13.20 11.74
CA ARG A 30 -14.61 -12.01 11.70
C ARG A 30 -14.97 -11.62 10.24
N LEU A 31 -16.26 -11.34 10.04
CA LEU A 31 -16.93 -10.76 8.85
C LEU A 31 -16.88 -11.60 7.56
N THR A 32 -17.93 -12.39 7.33
CA THR A 32 -18.26 -12.89 5.99
C THR A 32 -18.85 -11.74 5.19
N LEU A 33 -18.32 -11.46 4.00
CA LEU A 33 -19.14 -10.82 2.97
C LEU A 33 -20.29 -11.79 2.69
N GLY A 34 -21.54 -11.36 2.83
CA GLY A 34 -22.69 -12.15 2.37
C GLY A 34 -22.51 -12.51 0.88
N LYS A 35 -23.20 -13.54 0.36
CA LYS A 35 -23.00 -14.00 -1.03
C LYS A 35 -22.99 -12.87 -2.06
N GLY A 36 -23.91 -11.91 -1.92
CA GLY A 36 -23.96 -10.72 -2.78
C GLY A 36 -22.77 -9.78 -2.63
N ALA A 37 -22.25 -9.61 -1.42
CA ALA A 37 -21.08 -8.76 -1.15
C ALA A 37 -19.77 -9.39 -1.67
N ALA A 38 -19.63 -10.72 -1.58
CA ALA A 38 -18.50 -11.46 -2.16
C ALA A 38 -18.52 -11.39 -3.69
N LYS A 39 -19.71 -11.60 -4.29
CA LYS A 39 -19.93 -11.42 -5.74
C LYS A 39 -19.58 -10.00 -6.21
N ALA A 40 -20.03 -8.98 -5.48
CA ALA A 40 -19.72 -7.58 -5.81
C ALA A 40 -18.21 -7.30 -5.73
N GLN A 41 -17.50 -7.83 -4.74
CA GLN A 41 -16.06 -7.68 -4.65
C GLN A 41 -15.31 -8.41 -5.79
N ALA A 42 -15.77 -9.61 -6.16
CA ALA A 42 -15.21 -10.34 -7.29
C ALA A 42 -15.34 -9.51 -8.58
N TRP A 43 -16.53 -8.94 -8.83
CA TRP A 43 -16.74 -8.01 -9.96
C TRP A 43 -15.81 -6.80 -9.92
N ARG A 44 -15.64 -6.14 -8.77
CA ARG A 44 -14.71 -5.01 -8.63
C ARG A 44 -13.26 -5.41 -8.94
N THR A 45 -12.87 -6.61 -8.53
CA THR A 45 -11.52 -7.12 -8.74
C THR A 45 -11.25 -7.40 -10.22
N VAL A 46 -12.16 -8.12 -10.90
CA VAL A 46 -11.99 -8.44 -12.34
C VAL A 46 -12.13 -7.20 -13.22
N ARG A 47 -12.95 -6.22 -12.83
CA ARG A 47 -13.07 -4.91 -13.49
C ARG A 47 -11.94 -3.93 -13.16
N LYS A 48 -11.00 -4.31 -12.30
CA LYS A 48 -9.85 -3.48 -11.88
C LYS A 48 -10.28 -2.13 -11.30
N VAL A 49 -11.34 -2.12 -10.51
CA VAL A 49 -11.79 -0.94 -9.75
C VAL A 49 -10.63 -0.42 -8.89
N PRO A 50 -10.43 0.91 -8.80
CA PRO A 50 -9.38 1.51 -7.99
C PRO A 50 -9.29 0.96 -6.57
N GLU A 51 -8.05 0.72 -6.12
CA GLU A 51 -7.78 0.20 -4.77
C GLU A 51 -7.59 1.34 -3.79
N VAL A 52 -8.26 1.26 -2.64
CA VAL A 52 -8.02 2.21 -1.55
C VAL A 52 -6.64 2.01 -0.94
N MET A 53 -6.07 3.09 -0.41
CA MET A 53 -4.84 3.03 0.38
C MET A 53 -5.13 3.45 1.81
N VAL A 54 -4.90 2.53 2.75
CA VAL A 54 -4.82 2.84 4.18
C VAL A 54 -3.46 2.37 4.69
N ARG A 55 -2.71 3.31 5.28
CA ARG A 55 -1.35 3.08 5.79
C ARG A 55 -1.13 3.83 7.10
N VAL A 56 -0.47 3.18 8.05
CA VAL A 56 0.18 3.87 9.18
C VAL A 56 1.50 4.46 8.67
N SER A 57 1.59 5.79 8.61
CA SER A 57 2.79 6.52 8.18
C SER A 57 3.82 6.68 9.30
N GLY A 58 3.37 6.64 10.56
CA GLY A 58 4.25 6.85 11.72
C GLY A 58 3.48 6.92 13.04
N GLY A 59 3.94 7.81 13.92
CA GLY A 59 3.31 8.08 15.21
C GLY A 59 4.26 8.82 16.16
N GLY A 60 3.73 9.71 16.99
CA GLY A 60 4.50 10.44 18.00
C GLY A 60 4.69 9.62 19.27
N LYS A 61 5.89 9.67 19.88
CA LYS A 61 6.17 9.04 21.19
C LYS A 61 6.13 10.03 22.36
N THR A 62 6.11 11.32 22.07
CA THR A 62 6.09 12.40 23.06
C THR A 62 5.03 13.42 22.66
N SER A 63 4.54 14.19 23.63
CA SER A 63 3.66 15.34 23.42
C SER A 63 4.14 16.25 22.29
N GLN A 64 5.44 16.61 22.27
CA GLN A 64 6.04 17.47 21.24
C GLN A 64 6.00 16.83 19.84
N HIS A 65 6.21 15.51 19.72
CA HIS A 65 6.12 14.83 18.43
C HIS A 65 4.68 14.82 17.89
N VAL A 66 3.69 14.72 18.78
CA VAL A 66 2.27 14.78 18.39
C VAL A 66 1.92 16.19 17.94
N LYS A 67 2.31 17.22 18.71
CA LYS A 67 2.12 18.62 18.34
C LYS A 67 2.75 18.96 16.98
N ALA A 68 4.01 18.57 16.78
CA ALA A 68 4.70 18.78 15.51
C ALA A 68 3.96 18.10 14.34
N HIS A 69 3.26 16.99 14.59
CA HIS A 69 2.46 16.36 13.55
C HIS A 69 1.15 17.10 13.27
N PHE A 70 0.46 17.63 14.29
CA PHE A 70 -0.69 18.53 14.12
C PHE A 70 -0.32 19.74 13.25
N ASP A 71 0.80 20.39 13.59
CA ASP A 71 1.34 21.53 12.83
C ASP A 71 1.70 21.11 11.39
N TYR A 72 2.29 19.93 11.21
CA TYR A 72 2.65 19.43 9.88
C TYR A 72 1.42 19.16 8.98
N ILE A 73 0.41 18.43 9.46
CA ILE A 73 -0.75 18.05 8.66
C ILE A 73 -1.67 19.25 8.40
N SER A 74 -1.81 20.17 9.35
CA SER A 74 -2.56 21.42 9.14
C SER A 74 -1.79 22.46 8.34
N ARG A 75 -0.53 22.18 7.96
CA ARG A 75 0.39 23.16 7.35
C ARG A 75 0.51 24.44 8.18
N ASN A 76 0.59 24.28 9.50
CA ASN A 76 0.56 25.33 10.53
C ASN A 76 -0.77 26.11 10.54
N GLY A 77 -1.90 25.41 10.50
CA GLY A 77 -3.24 25.99 10.50
C GLY A 77 -3.70 26.59 9.17
N LYS A 78 -2.96 26.38 8.07
CA LYS A 78 -3.37 26.82 6.72
C LYS A 78 -4.42 25.90 6.09
N LEU A 79 -4.48 24.65 6.54
CA LEU A 79 -5.48 23.68 6.14
C LEU A 79 -6.43 23.42 7.29
N ASP A 80 -7.72 23.35 6.95
CA ASP A 80 -8.80 23.06 7.89
C ASP A 80 -8.68 21.62 8.44
N MET A 81 -8.88 21.48 9.75
CA MET A 81 -8.87 20.19 10.44
C MET A 81 -10.27 19.86 10.94
N VAL A 82 -10.61 18.57 10.96
CA VAL A 82 -11.85 18.07 11.56
C VAL A 82 -11.51 17.17 12.74
N ASN A 83 -12.08 17.43 13.91
CA ASN A 83 -11.89 16.59 15.11
C ASN A 83 -12.88 15.41 15.18
N ASP A 84 -12.84 14.64 16.27
CA ASP A 84 -13.67 13.46 16.47
C ASP A 84 -15.16 13.76 16.70
N GLN A 85 -15.50 15.00 17.07
CA GLN A 85 -16.87 15.47 17.19
C GLN A 85 -17.41 16.04 15.86
N GLY A 86 -16.59 16.09 14.81
CA GLY A 86 -16.97 16.66 13.52
C GLY A 86 -16.87 18.18 13.46
N GLU A 87 -16.25 18.82 14.47
CA GLU A 87 -16.05 20.26 14.51
C GLU A 87 -14.91 20.65 13.57
N LEU A 88 -15.09 21.81 12.93
CA LEU A 88 -14.13 22.36 11.97
C LEU A 88 -13.19 23.34 12.66
N ILE A 89 -11.91 23.01 12.65
CA ILE A 89 -10.83 23.70 13.36
C ILE A 89 -9.99 24.45 12.33
N ARG A 90 -9.90 25.77 12.49
CA ARG A 90 -9.30 26.68 11.52
C ARG A 90 -8.23 27.57 12.15
N GLY A 91 -7.16 27.78 11.40
CA GLY A 91 -6.07 28.63 11.84
C GLY A 91 -5.18 27.95 12.89
N LYS A 92 -4.06 28.59 13.16
CA LYS A 92 -3.01 28.03 14.02
C LYS A 92 -3.46 27.93 15.49
N ASP A 93 -4.21 28.92 15.98
CA ASP A 93 -4.58 29.01 17.38
C ASP A 93 -5.58 27.90 17.76
N GLN A 94 -6.65 27.71 16.97
CA GLN A 94 -7.61 26.62 17.23
C GLN A 94 -6.98 25.22 17.09
N VAL A 95 -6.00 25.06 16.19
CA VAL A 95 -5.23 23.80 16.10
C VAL A 95 -4.39 23.58 17.37
N GLY A 96 -3.84 24.66 17.94
CA GLY A 96 -3.18 24.64 19.24
C GLY A 96 -4.13 24.25 20.37
N ASP A 97 -5.28 24.91 20.46
CA ASP A 97 -6.30 24.64 21.49
C ASP A 97 -6.79 23.18 21.42
N LEU A 98 -7.02 22.67 20.20
CA LEU A 98 -7.38 21.26 20.00
C LEU A 98 -6.27 20.33 20.51
N PHE A 99 -5.01 20.63 20.20
CA PHE A 99 -3.89 19.83 20.69
C PHE A 99 -3.81 19.84 22.23
N ASP A 100 -3.98 21.00 22.86
CA ASP A 100 -3.92 21.14 24.31
C ASP A 100 -5.06 20.33 24.97
N SER A 101 -6.26 20.31 24.36
CA SER A 101 -7.40 19.47 24.83
C SER A 101 -7.14 17.97 24.83
N TRP A 102 -6.07 17.50 24.18
CA TRP A 102 -5.69 16.08 24.22
C TRP A 102 -4.92 15.71 25.48
N ASP A 103 -4.52 16.67 26.33
CA ASP A 103 -3.82 16.43 27.60
C ASP A 103 -2.67 15.42 27.45
N MET A 104 -1.86 15.60 26.39
CA MET A 104 -0.87 14.62 25.98
C MET A 104 0.19 14.37 27.07
N ASP A 105 0.43 15.34 27.93
CA ASP A 105 1.38 15.26 29.04
C ASP A 105 0.90 14.31 30.15
N LEU A 106 -0.42 14.11 30.28
CA LEU A 106 -1.01 13.14 31.21
C LEU A 106 -0.94 11.70 30.69
N SER A 107 -0.63 11.51 29.39
CA SER A 107 -0.62 10.19 28.77
C SER A 107 0.56 9.34 29.26
N LYS A 108 0.30 8.10 29.67
CA LYS A 108 1.31 7.20 30.24
C LYS A 108 2.36 6.77 29.20
N GLY A 109 3.59 6.58 29.69
CA GLY A 109 4.68 6.00 28.88
C GLY A 109 5.27 6.96 27.85
N GLN A 110 5.26 8.28 28.11
CA GLN A 110 5.97 9.28 27.31
C GLN A 110 7.40 8.83 27.01
N GLY A 111 7.84 9.02 25.76
CA GLY A 111 9.18 8.63 25.28
C GLY A 111 9.37 7.13 25.05
N LYS A 112 8.61 6.26 25.73
CA LYS A 112 8.73 4.80 25.61
C LYS A 112 7.72 4.22 24.60
N LEU A 113 6.45 4.62 24.70
CA LEU A 113 5.36 4.13 23.86
C LEU A 113 4.92 5.18 22.84
N LYS A 114 4.31 4.75 21.73
CA LYS A 114 3.64 5.66 20.79
C LYS A 114 2.40 6.24 21.44
N GLN A 115 2.33 7.56 21.55
CA GLN A 115 1.20 8.31 22.13
C GLN A 115 0.14 8.67 21.09
N ALA A 116 0.51 8.74 19.82
CA ALA A 116 -0.43 8.84 18.71
C ALA A 116 0.02 7.99 17.52
N PHE A 117 -0.93 7.60 16.68
CA PHE A 117 -0.69 6.95 15.39
C PHE A 117 -1.06 7.90 14.26
N ASN A 118 -0.21 7.94 13.24
CA ASN A 118 -0.44 8.75 12.05
C ASN A 118 -0.87 7.80 10.94
N VAL A 119 -2.07 7.99 10.40
CA VAL A 119 -2.70 7.16 9.39
C VAL A 119 -2.98 8.02 8.17
N VAL A 120 -2.77 7.47 6.97
CA VAL A 120 -3.12 8.13 5.72
C VAL A 120 -4.15 7.27 5.01
N LEU A 121 -5.26 7.89 4.61
CA LEU A 121 -6.27 7.33 3.74
C LEU A 121 -6.18 8.04 2.39
N SER A 122 -6.04 7.31 1.29
CA SER A 122 -5.95 7.95 -0.03
C SER A 122 -6.64 7.16 -1.13
N MET A 123 -6.96 7.90 -2.20
CA MET A 123 -7.48 7.37 -3.46
C MET A 123 -6.62 7.87 -4.63
N PRO A 124 -6.65 7.21 -5.80
CA PRO A 124 -5.92 7.68 -6.98
C PRO A 124 -6.32 9.09 -7.44
N ALA A 125 -5.44 9.71 -8.22
CA ALA A 125 -5.68 11.00 -8.87
C ALA A 125 -6.99 10.99 -9.67
N GLY A 126 -7.69 12.12 -9.69
CA GLY A 126 -9.01 12.28 -10.33
C GLY A 126 -10.20 11.84 -9.47
N THR A 127 -9.98 11.32 -8.25
CA THR A 127 -11.06 11.07 -7.30
C THR A 127 -11.50 12.38 -6.64
N ASP A 128 -12.80 12.58 -6.45
CA ASP A 128 -13.37 13.75 -5.76
C ASP A 128 -12.82 13.88 -4.32
N PRO A 129 -12.05 14.94 -4.00
CA PRO A 129 -11.42 15.10 -2.68
C PRO A 129 -12.42 15.26 -1.53
N GLN A 130 -13.56 15.91 -1.75
CA GLN A 130 -14.56 16.16 -0.71
C GLN A 130 -15.29 14.87 -0.35
N LYS A 131 -15.58 14.03 -1.34
CA LYS A 131 -16.11 12.68 -1.09
C LYS A 131 -15.10 11.78 -0.38
N VAL A 132 -13.80 11.92 -0.68
CA VAL A 132 -12.72 11.22 0.05
C VAL A 132 -12.67 11.65 1.52
N LEU A 133 -12.76 12.95 1.81
CA LEU A 133 -12.86 13.47 3.18
C LEU A 133 -14.09 12.94 3.90
N ALA A 134 -15.26 13.03 3.25
CA ALA A 134 -16.51 12.52 3.83
C ALA A 134 -16.44 11.01 4.11
N ALA A 135 -15.80 10.22 3.24
CA ALA A 135 -15.57 8.80 3.46
C ALA A 135 -14.59 8.54 4.62
N ALA A 136 -13.55 9.36 4.76
CA ALA A 136 -12.61 9.28 5.89
C ALA A 136 -13.29 9.63 7.22
N GLN A 137 -14.18 10.63 7.25
CA GLN A 137 -15.02 10.95 8.42
C GLN A 137 -15.93 9.77 8.78
N GLY A 138 -16.60 9.17 7.79
CA GLY A 138 -17.44 7.98 7.99
C GLY A 138 -16.64 6.79 8.54
N PHE A 139 -15.46 6.54 7.97
CA PHE A 139 -14.53 5.52 8.44
C PHE A 139 -14.11 5.75 9.89
N ALA A 140 -13.70 6.98 10.24
CA ALA A 140 -13.27 7.30 11.60
C ALA A 140 -14.44 7.18 12.59
N ARG A 141 -15.65 7.59 12.18
CA ARG A 141 -16.86 7.44 12.98
C ARG A 141 -17.17 5.97 13.29
N GLU A 142 -17.07 5.10 12.32
CA GLU A 142 -17.37 3.68 12.51
C GLU A 142 -16.31 2.95 13.33
N THR A 143 -15.03 3.31 13.14
CA THR A 143 -13.91 2.56 13.70
C THR A 143 -13.41 3.09 15.04
N LEU A 144 -13.47 4.41 15.26
CA LEU A 144 -12.77 5.11 16.36
C LEU A 144 -13.68 5.94 17.27
N TYR A 145 -14.83 6.41 16.79
CA TYR A 145 -15.71 7.29 17.57
C TYR A 145 -16.15 6.64 18.88
N GLY A 146 -16.17 7.46 19.94
CA GLY A 146 -16.44 7.01 21.31
C GLY A 146 -15.36 6.11 21.91
N LYS A 147 -14.27 5.82 21.20
CA LYS A 147 -13.15 4.98 21.68
C LYS A 147 -11.85 5.75 21.80
N HIS A 148 -11.51 6.54 20.79
CA HIS A 148 -10.26 7.30 20.73
C HIS A 148 -10.52 8.73 20.25
N GLN A 149 -9.77 9.70 20.80
CA GLN A 149 -9.64 11.04 20.21
C GLN A 149 -8.91 10.92 18.86
N TYR A 150 -9.40 11.64 17.85
CA TYR A 150 -8.76 11.71 16.54
C TYR A 150 -9.00 13.06 15.88
N ALA A 151 -8.14 13.42 14.94
CA ALA A 151 -8.33 14.57 14.09
C ALA A 151 -7.82 14.27 12.68
N MET A 152 -8.38 14.92 11.67
CA MET A 152 -8.03 14.66 10.28
C MET A 152 -7.97 15.92 9.42
N VAL A 153 -7.11 15.89 8.41
CA VAL A 153 -6.92 16.98 7.44
C VAL A 153 -6.90 16.40 6.03
N LEU A 154 -7.68 17.01 5.12
CA LEU A 154 -7.64 16.71 3.70
C LEU A 154 -6.49 17.46 3.02
N HIS A 155 -5.65 16.73 2.30
CA HIS A 155 -4.66 17.29 1.39
C HIS A 155 -5.06 16.98 -0.05
N THR A 156 -5.02 17.99 -0.90
CA THR A 156 -5.20 17.87 -2.35
C THR A 156 -3.99 18.47 -3.07
N PRO A 157 -3.79 18.16 -4.36
CA PRO A 157 -2.72 18.79 -5.15
C PRO A 157 -2.81 20.32 -5.16
N GLU A 158 -4.03 20.86 -5.08
CA GLU A 158 -4.30 22.30 -5.18
C GLU A 158 -4.17 23.00 -3.82
N THR A 159 -4.50 22.33 -2.71
CA THR A 159 -4.49 22.95 -1.38
C THR A 159 -3.19 22.74 -0.62
N ASP A 160 -2.43 21.68 -0.92
CA ASP A 160 -1.18 21.40 -0.23
C ASP A 160 -0.07 22.36 -0.73
N PRO A 161 0.44 23.28 0.12
CA PRO A 161 1.45 24.26 -0.28
C PRO A 161 2.85 23.65 -0.48
N HIS A 162 3.00 22.34 -0.32
CA HIS A 162 4.28 21.66 -0.54
C HIS A 162 4.63 21.63 -2.03
N LYS A 163 5.87 22.01 -2.38
CA LYS A 163 6.37 22.05 -3.76
C LYS A 163 6.19 20.74 -4.55
N ASP A 164 6.21 19.62 -3.84
CA ASP A 164 6.03 18.26 -4.38
C ASP A 164 4.71 17.65 -3.86
N ALA A 165 3.62 18.42 -3.88
CA ALA A 165 2.30 17.95 -3.44
C ALA A 165 1.91 16.68 -4.22
N PRO A 166 1.49 15.59 -3.55
CA PRO A 166 1.06 14.38 -4.25
C PRO A 166 -0.11 14.68 -5.18
N PRO A 167 -0.16 14.12 -6.41
CA PRO A 167 -1.20 14.39 -7.40
C PRO A 167 -2.56 13.75 -7.06
N HIS A 168 -2.73 13.22 -5.85
CA HIS A 168 -3.88 12.43 -5.46
C HIS A 168 -4.43 12.88 -4.09
N PRO A 169 -5.76 12.89 -3.91
CA PRO A 169 -6.37 13.31 -2.67
C PRO A 169 -6.05 12.30 -1.56
N HIS A 170 -5.68 12.82 -0.39
CA HIS A 170 -5.40 11.99 0.76
C HIS A 170 -5.74 12.72 2.06
N VAL A 171 -6.20 11.95 3.03
CA VAL A 171 -6.54 12.43 4.38
C VAL A 171 -5.47 11.94 5.34
N HIS A 172 -4.83 12.86 6.04
CA HIS A 172 -4.02 12.52 7.22
C HIS A 172 -4.96 12.44 8.41
N LEU A 173 -4.90 11.34 9.15
CA LEU A 173 -5.67 11.06 10.34
C LEU A 173 -4.68 10.78 11.49
N ILE A 174 -4.75 11.61 12.52
CA ILE A 174 -4.02 11.38 13.77
C ILE A 174 -4.97 10.78 14.80
N ILE A 175 -4.54 9.71 15.47
CA ILE A 175 -5.35 8.96 16.44
C ILE A 175 -4.57 8.89 17.75
N LYS A 176 -5.16 9.36 18.85
CA LYS A 176 -4.57 9.19 20.18
C LYS A 176 -4.50 7.70 20.51
N ALA A 177 -3.31 7.24 20.89
CA ALA A 177 -3.06 5.82 21.09
C ALA A 177 -3.82 5.26 22.29
N GLU A 178 -3.97 6.04 23.36
CA GLU A 178 -4.80 5.71 24.51
C GLU A 178 -6.25 6.14 24.22
N GLY A 179 -7.19 5.24 24.47
CA GLY A 179 -8.62 5.51 24.32
C GLY A 179 -9.24 6.12 25.58
N TYR A 180 -10.51 6.50 25.48
CA TYR A 180 -11.28 7.04 26.61
C TYR A 180 -11.41 6.03 27.77
N ASP A 181 -11.35 4.73 27.49
CA ASP A 181 -11.37 3.65 28.49
C ASP A 181 -9.98 3.29 29.03
N GLY A 182 -8.94 4.07 28.69
CA GLY A 182 -7.54 3.82 29.03
C GLY A 182 -6.89 2.66 28.26
N ARG A 183 -7.63 1.97 27.38
CA ARG A 183 -7.05 0.91 26.54
C ARG A 183 -6.31 1.51 25.35
N ARG A 184 -5.21 0.88 24.98
CA ARG A 184 -4.37 1.35 23.87
C ARG A 184 -4.77 0.71 22.55
N LEU A 185 -4.72 1.52 21.49
CA LEU A 185 -4.95 1.08 20.11
C LEU A 185 -3.82 0.16 19.66
N HIS A 186 -4.18 -1.04 19.19
CA HIS A 186 -3.25 -2.02 18.66
C HIS A 186 -3.51 -2.26 17.17
N ILE A 187 -2.72 -1.64 16.32
CA ILE A 187 -2.85 -1.77 14.86
C ILE A 187 -2.02 -2.97 14.38
N ARG A 188 -2.70 -4.07 14.03
CA ARG A 188 -2.10 -5.26 13.42
C ARG A 188 -2.46 -5.35 11.93
N LYS A 189 -1.93 -6.36 11.24
CA LYS A 189 -2.21 -6.58 9.80
C LYS A 189 -3.71 -6.77 9.53
N ALA A 190 -4.40 -7.53 10.39
CA ALA A 190 -5.85 -7.72 10.29
C ALA A 190 -6.61 -6.39 10.45
N THR A 191 -6.23 -5.56 11.42
CA THR A 191 -6.79 -4.21 11.61
C THR A 191 -6.66 -3.37 10.35
N LEU A 192 -5.47 -3.37 9.72
CA LEU A 192 -5.24 -2.62 8.49
C LEU A 192 -6.06 -3.13 7.30
N GLN A 193 -6.35 -4.42 7.25
CA GLN A 193 -7.20 -4.97 6.20
C GLN A 193 -8.65 -4.55 6.40
N ALA A 194 -9.17 -4.72 7.63
CA ALA A 194 -10.51 -4.25 7.99
C ALA A 194 -10.68 -2.73 7.74
N TRP A 195 -9.66 -1.93 8.06
CA TRP A 195 -9.71 -0.49 7.79
C TRP A 195 -9.78 -0.15 6.29
N ARG A 196 -9.13 -0.93 5.42
CA ARG A 196 -9.27 -0.73 3.96
C ARG A 196 -10.67 -1.10 3.51
N GLU A 197 -11.24 -2.17 4.05
CA GLU A 197 -12.60 -2.60 3.73
C GLU A 197 -13.62 -1.55 4.13
N THR A 198 -13.60 -1.09 5.39
CA THR A 198 -14.48 -0.03 5.88
C THR A 198 -14.31 1.27 5.09
N PHE A 199 -13.08 1.68 4.78
CA PHE A 199 -12.88 2.89 3.98
C PHE A 199 -13.41 2.74 2.54
N ALA A 200 -13.24 1.57 1.92
CA ALA A 200 -13.80 1.29 0.60
C ALA A 200 -15.33 1.23 0.63
N GLU A 201 -15.95 0.72 1.70
CA GLU A 201 -17.40 0.79 1.93
C GLU A 201 -17.87 2.23 2.00
N GLN A 202 -17.26 3.04 2.85
CA GLN A 202 -17.59 4.46 3.01
C GLN A 202 -17.45 5.27 1.71
N LEU A 203 -16.47 4.94 0.86
CA LEU A 203 -16.32 5.54 -0.48
C LEU A 203 -17.46 5.15 -1.41
N ARG A 204 -17.87 3.87 -1.41
CA ARG A 204 -18.96 3.37 -2.27
C ARG A 204 -20.31 3.95 -1.88
N ASP A 205 -20.58 4.12 -0.59
CA ASP A 205 -21.77 4.80 -0.10
C ASP A 205 -21.87 6.26 -0.59
N ARG A 206 -20.76 6.84 -1.04
CA ARG A 206 -20.66 8.19 -1.61
C ARG A 206 -20.49 8.20 -3.13
N GLY A 207 -20.72 7.05 -3.77
CA GLY A 207 -20.67 6.87 -5.22
C GLY A 207 -19.26 6.83 -5.80
N ILE A 208 -18.23 6.57 -4.99
CA ILE A 208 -16.87 6.29 -5.48
C ILE A 208 -16.67 4.78 -5.50
N GLU A 209 -16.55 4.21 -6.70
CA GLU A 209 -16.15 2.81 -6.84
C GLU A 209 -14.74 2.61 -6.29
N ALA A 210 -14.64 1.76 -5.28
CA ALA A 210 -13.41 1.49 -4.57
C ALA A 210 -13.33 0.02 -4.16
N ASN A 211 -12.14 -0.56 -4.27
CA ASN A 211 -11.84 -1.93 -3.88
C ASN A 211 -10.79 -1.97 -2.76
N ALA A 212 -10.74 -3.10 -2.05
CA ALA A 212 -9.86 -3.29 -0.90
C ALA A 212 -9.24 -4.70 -0.88
N THR A 213 -8.51 -5.05 -1.94
CA THR A 213 -7.95 -6.40 -2.08
C THR A 213 -6.50 -6.51 -1.58
N PRO A 214 -6.15 -7.66 -0.96
CA PRO A 214 -4.76 -7.96 -0.67
C PRO A 214 -3.88 -7.91 -1.93
N ARG A 215 -2.63 -7.49 -1.76
CA ARG A 215 -1.63 -7.45 -2.84
C ARG A 215 -1.46 -8.75 -3.64
N SER A 216 -1.70 -9.90 -3.01
CA SER A 216 -1.58 -11.22 -3.64
C SER A 216 -2.66 -11.45 -4.69
N VAL A 217 -3.88 -10.96 -4.43
CA VAL A 217 -5.01 -11.01 -5.35
C VAL A 217 -4.72 -10.17 -6.60
N ARG A 218 -4.10 -9.01 -6.42
CA ARG A 218 -3.70 -8.11 -7.52
C ARG A 218 -2.46 -8.56 -8.30
N GLY A 219 -1.83 -9.63 -7.85
CA GLY A 219 -0.60 -10.11 -8.43
C GLY A 219 0.64 -9.23 -8.23
N VAL A 220 0.64 -8.39 -7.20
CA VAL A 220 1.79 -7.52 -6.88
C VAL A 220 2.78 -8.27 -5.99
N THR A 221 3.90 -8.70 -6.57
CA THR A 221 4.97 -9.47 -5.90
C THR A 221 6.03 -8.59 -5.24
N ARG A 222 6.31 -7.42 -5.81
CA ARG A 222 7.36 -6.50 -5.32
C ARG A 222 6.90 -5.72 -4.10
N LYS A 223 7.75 -5.63 -3.07
CA LYS A 223 7.43 -4.77 -1.91
C LYS A 223 7.57 -3.30 -2.33
N GLY A 224 6.64 -2.46 -1.85
CA GLY A 224 6.80 -1.01 -1.98
C GLY A 224 8.04 -0.56 -1.21
N LYS A 225 8.75 0.43 -1.76
CA LYS A 225 9.92 1.03 -1.11
C LYS A 225 9.45 2.05 -0.07
N THR A 226 10.23 2.23 0.98
CA THR A 226 10.01 3.36 1.90
C THR A 226 10.36 4.65 1.16
N ALA A 227 9.78 5.79 1.56
CA ALA A 227 10.08 7.08 0.94
C ALA A 227 11.59 7.38 0.98
N ALA A 228 12.23 7.14 2.14
CA ALA A 228 13.67 7.31 2.30
C ALA A 228 14.49 6.48 1.29
N ILE A 229 14.17 5.19 1.12
CA ILE A 229 14.86 4.32 0.15
C ILE A 229 14.57 4.78 -1.28
N TYR A 230 13.33 5.12 -1.58
CA TYR A 230 12.93 5.61 -2.91
C TYR A 230 13.72 6.86 -3.30
N HIS A 231 13.77 7.88 -2.44
CA HIS A 231 14.51 9.11 -2.72
C HIS A 231 16.03 8.90 -2.69
N LEU A 232 16.55 7.96 -1.91
CA LEU A 232 17.97 7.60 -1.92
C LEU A 232 18.37 6.97 -3.26
N GLU A 233 17.55 6.06 -3.79
CA GLU A 233 17.77 5.42 -5.09
C GLU A 233 17.60 6.40 -6.25
N GLN A 234 16.61 7.30 -6.21
CA GLN A 234 16.44 8.35 -7.23
C GLN A 234 17.66 9.27 -7.35
N ARG A 235 18.38 9.49 -6.24
CA ARG A 235 19.63 10.26 -6.22
C ARG A 235 20.87 9.43 -6.58
N GLY A 236 20.73 8.15 -6.91
CA GLY A 236 21.85 7.25 -7.20
C GLY A 236 22.74 6.88 -6.00
N ALA A 237 22.36 7.28 -4.79
CA ALA A 237 23.19 7.15 -3.58
C ALA A 237 22.92 5.87 -2.76
N SER A 238 22.16 4.91 -3.32
CA SER A 238 21.81 3.68 -2.62
C SER A 238 22.88 2.60 -2.80
N LEU A 239 23.76 2.47 -1.80
CA LEU A 239 24.77 1.39 -1.75
C LEU A 239 24.12 0.00 -1.84
N VAL A 240 22.97 -0.19 -1.18
CA VAL A 240 22.21 -1.44 -1.22
C VAL A 240 21.75 -1.76 -2.65
N GLN A 241 21.30 -0.75 -3.39
CA GLN A 241 20.87 -0.96 -4.77
C GLN A 241 22.06 -1.26 -5.69
N ALA A 242 23.18 -0.57 -5.50
CA ALA A 242 24.42 -0.84 -6.24
C ALA A 242 24.90 -2.29 -6.00
N GLU A 243 24.89 -2.76 -4.75
CA GLU A 243 25.30 -4.13 -4.41
C GLU A 243 24.35 -5.18 -5.02
N LYS A 244 23.04 -4.94 -5.01
CA LYS A 244 22.07 -5.83 -5.69
C LYS A 244 22.34 -5.93 -7.20
N VAL A 245 22.72 -4.83 -7.85
CA VAL A 245 23.07 -4.81 -9.28
C VAL A 245 24.35 -5.61 -9.52
N LYS A 246 25.37 -5.40 -8.69
CA LYS A 246 26.64 -6.14 -8.76
C LYS A 246 26.43 -7.65 -8.57
N GLN A 247 25.66 -8.05 -7.56
CA GLN A 247 25.31 -9.45 -7.32
C GLN A 247 24.54 -10.04 -8.51
N ALA A 248 23.54 -9.34 -9.02
CA ALA A 248 22.76 -9.80 -10.17
C ALA A 248 23.61 -9.97 -11.44
N ALA A 249 24.60 -9.08 -11.67
CA ALA A 249 25.55 -9.19 -12.77
C ALA A 249 26.46 -10.42 -12.60
N LYS A 250 26.99 -10.64 -11.39
CA LYS A 250 27.79 -11.84 -11.09
C LYS A 250 27.02 -13.12 -11.36
N GLU A 251 25.79 -13.22 -10.85
CA GLU A 251 24.94 -14.39 -11.07
C GLU A 251 24.58 -14.62 -12.54
N LEU A 252 24.47 -13.56 -13.35
CA LEU A 252 24.27 -13.70 -14.80
C LEU A 252 25.52 -14.26 -15.50
N ASN A 253 26.71 -13.82 -15.09
CA ASN A 253 27.97 -14.33 -15.61
C ASN A 253 28.21 -15.79 -15.20
N ASP A 254 27.89 -16.13 -13.96
CA ASP A 254 28.06 -17.48 -13.40
C ASP A 254 26.99 -18.47 -13.91
N GLY A 255 25.95 -17.99 -14.61
CA GLY A 255 24.85 -18.83 -15.08
C GLY A 255 23.93 -19.35 -13.96
N ASP A 256 23.90 -18.70 -12.79
CA ASP A 256 23.06 -19.12 -11.65
C ASP A 256 21.57 -18.95 -11.97
N THR A 257 20.91 -20.08 -12.19
CA THR A 257 19.47 -20.21 -12.44
C THR A 257 18.69 -20.72 -11.24
N GLU A 258 19.36 -20.95 -10.09
CA GLU A 258 18.70 -21.52 -8.92
C GLU A 258 17.73 -20.52 -8.27
N LEU A 259 16.51 -21.00 -8.05
CA LEU A 259 15.46 -20.25 -7.36
C LEU A 259 15.78 -20.13 -5.87
N LYS A 260 15.91 -18.89 -5.38
CA LYS A 260 16.11 -18.66 -3.95
C LYS A 260 14.82 -18.96 -3.16
N PRO A 261 14.90 -19.21 -1.83
CA PRO A 261 13.73 -19.59 -1.02
C PRO A 261 12.55 -18.61 -1.11
N TRP A 262 12.81 -17.30 -1.16
CA TRP A 262 11.75 -16.30 -1.30
C TRP A 262 11.10 -16.30 -2.68
N GLU A 263 11.80 -16.71 -3.74
CA GLU A 263 11.26 -16.82 -5.10
C GLU A 263 10.31 -18.02 -5.17
N LYS A 264 10.72 -19.16 -4.59
CA LYS A 264 9.84 -20.33 -4.38
C LYS A 264 8.59 -19.95 -3.59
N ALA A 265 8.74 -19.21 -2.49
CA ALA A 265 7.60 -18.76 -1.68
C ALA A 265 6.64 -17.83 -2.45
N ILE A 266 7.17 -16.93 -3.29
CA ILE A 266 6.36 -16.04 -4.15
C ILE A 266 5.59 -16.86 -5.20
N ILE A 267 6.23 -17.83 -5.83
CA ILE A 267 5.61 -18.72 -6.83
C ILE A 267 4.51 -19.55 -6.18
N ASN A 268 4.79 -20.18 -5.03
CA ASN A 268 3.81 -20.99 -4.30
C ASN A 268 2.59 -20.14 -3.89
N ARG A 269 2.81 -18.90 -3.43
CA ARG A 269 1.73 -17.97 -3.12
C ARG A 269 0.92 -17.61 -4.37
N ARG A 270 1.57 -17.37 -5.51
CA ARG A 270 0.88 -17.12 -6.79
C ARG A 270 0.00 -18.30 -7.19
N GLN A 271 0.54 -19.51 -7.14
CA GLN A 271 -0.19 -20.73 -7.49
C GLN A 271 -1.37 -20.97 -6.55
N LYS A 272 -1.22 -20.65 -5.26
CA LYS A 272 -2.34 -20.67 -4.30
C LYS A 272 -3.45 -19.69 -4.74
N THR A 273 -3.11 -18.43 -4.99
CA THR A 273 -4.07 -17.41 -5.47
C THR A 273 -4.80 -17.85 -6.74
N LEU A 274 -4.06 -18.37 -7.73
CA LEU A 274 -4.65 -18.81 -8.99
C LEU A 274 -5.63 -19.98 -8.79
N ARG A 275 -5.26 -20.96 -7.95
CA ARG A 275 -6.15 -22.08 -7.62
C ARG A 275 -7.42 -21.60 -6.95
N GLU A 276 -7.32 -20.68 -6.00
CA GLU A 276 -8.48 -20.12 -5.29
C GLU A 276 -9.40 -19.32 -6.24
N MET A 277 -8.84 -18.55 -7.17
CA MET A 277 -9.62 -17.85 -8.21
C MET A 277 -10.35 -18.82 -9.14
N LEU A 278 -9.67 -19.88 -9.61
CA LEU A 278 -10.30 -20.87 -10.49
C LEU A 278 -11.38 -21.67 -9.75
N GLN A 279 -11.16 -21.99 -8.48
CA GLN A 279 -12.19 -22.62 -7.64
C GLN A 279 -13.41 -21.71 -7.45
N ALA A 280 -13.18 -20.41 -7.25
CA ALA A 280 -14.26 -19.43 -7.18
C ALA A 280 -15.03 -19.35 -8.50
N ALA A 281 -14.35 -19.31 -9.64
CA ALA A 281 -14.98 -19.33 -10.96
C ALA A 281 -15.89 -20.55 -11.14
N ASN A 282 -15.41 -21.75 -10.79
CA ASN A 282 -16.21 -22.97 -10.86
C ASN A 282 -17.43 -22.93 -9.93
N THR A 283 -17.29 -22.29 -8.76
CA THR A 283 -18.40 -22.11 -7.81
C THR A 283 -19.47 -21.18 -8.39
N TYR A 284 -19.07 -20.03 -8.94
CA TYR A 284 -20.00 -19.09 -9.57
C TYR A 284 -20.69 -19.68 -10.80
N GLU A 285 -19.98 -20.47 -11.61
CA GLU A 285 -20.57 -21.18 -12.75
C GLU A 285 -21.62 -22.20 -12.30
N ALA A 286 -21.34 -22.99 -11.26
CA ALA A 286 -22.31 -23.92 -10.68
C ALA A 286 -23.53 -23.22 -10.05
N GLU A 287 -23.37 -21.98 -9.58
CA GLU A 287 -24.46 -21.13 -9.09
C GLU A 287 -25.21 -20.39 -10.22
N GLY A 288 -24.84 -20.60 -11.49
CA GLY A 288 -25.49 -20.01 -12.67
C GLY A 288 -24.93 -18.66 -13.12
N ASP A 289 -23.85 -18.17 -12.51
CA ASP A 289 -23.20 -16.90 -12.84
C ASP A 289 -22.01 -17.11 -13.80
N ALA A 290 -22.33 -17.53 -15.02
CA ALA A 290 -21.35 -17.84 -16.06
C ALA A 290 -20.48 -16.62 -16.45
N ASP A 291 -21.06 -15.41 -16.44
CA ASP A 291 -20.35 -14.18 -16.79
C ASP A 291 -19.25 -13.85 -15.79
N LEU A 292 -19.55 -13.92 -14.48
CA LEU A 292 -18.53 -13.69 -13.46
C LEU A 292 -17.47 -14.79 -13.47
N ALA A 293 -17.87 -16.05 -13.65
CA ALA A 293 -16.94 -17.17 -13.76
C ALA A 293 -15.94 -16.97 -14.92
N LYS A 294 -16.44 -16.58 -16.10
CA LYS A 294 -15.63 -16.24 -17.26
C LYS A 294 -14.67 -15.08 -16.96
N ALA A 295 -15.18 -13.99 -16.39
CA ALA A 295 -14.37 -12.82 -16.06
C ALA A 295 -13.25 -13.15 -15.05
N ILE A 296 -13.51 -14.01 -14.06
CA ILE A 296 -12.48 -14.47 -13.10
C ILE A 296 -11.40 -15.29 -13.81
N ARG A 297 -11.77 -16.19 -14.73
CA ARG A 297 -10.81 -16.99 -15.51
C ARG A 297 -9.94 -16.12 -16.41
N GLU A 298 -10.53 -15.14 -17.09
CA GLU A 298 -9.80 -14.16 -17.90
C GLU A 298 -8.84 -13.32 -17.06
N HIS A 299 -9.29 -12.85 -15.91
CA HIS A 299 -8.44 -12.14 -14.95
C HIS A 299 -7.26 -13.01 -14.51
N ALA A 300 -7.52 -14.28 -14.16
CA ALA A 300 -6.49 -15.22 -13.75
C ALA A 300 -5.45 -15.48 -14.85
N ALA A 301 -5.90 -15.62 -16.10
CA ALA A 301 -5.03 -15.79 -17.27
C ALA A 301 -4.20 -14.54 -17.57
N SER A 302 -4.73 -13.34 -17.32
CA SER A 302 -4.05 -12.06 -17.58
C SER A 302 -2.97 -11.71 -16.55
N MET A 303 -2.86 -12.43 -15.43
CA MET A 303 -1.93 -12.07 -14.37
C MET A 303 -0.46 -12.26 -14.80
N PRO A 304 0.41 -11.26 -14.55
CA PRO A 304 1.81 -11.35 -14.94
C PRO A 304 2.54 -12.45 -14.17
N ARG A 305 3.55 -13.04 -14.82
CA ARG A 305 4.46 -13.98 -14.18
C ARG A 305 5.08 -13.34 -12.92
N PRO A 306 5.21 -14.08 -11.81
CA PRO A 306 5.82 -13.54 -10.59
C PRO A 306 7.25 -13.05 -10.84
N GLU A 307 7.44 -11.74 -10.89
CA GLU A 307 8.74 -11.13 -11.08
C GLU A 307 9.26 -10.59 -9.73
N THR A 308 10.47 -11.02 -9.34
CA THR A 308 11.15 -10.51 -8.15
C THR A 308 11.96 -9.27 -8.50
N GLU A 309 12.44 -8.54 -7.48
CA GLU A 309 13.38 -7.43 -7.72
C GLU A 309 14.67 -7.93 -8.39
N ARG A 310 15.14 -9.13 -8.03
CA ARG A 310 16.27 -9.83 -8.66
C ARG A 310 16.04 -10.04 -10.16
N HIS A 311 14.89 -10.59 -10.54
CA HIS A 311 14.54 -10.79 -11.96
C HIS A 311 14.50 -9.48 -12.74
N ALA A 312 13.91 -8.42 -12.16
CA ALA A 312 13.82 -7.11 -12.80
C ALA A 312 15.21 -6.48 -13.04
N ILE A 313 16.11 -6.58 -12.06
CA ILE A 313 17.49 -6.10 -12.18
C ILE A 313 18.24 -6.89 -13.26
N LYS A 314 18.15 -8.22 -13.26
CA LYS A 314 18.77 -9.06 -14.29
C LYS A 314 18.27 -8.69 -15.70
N LYS A 315 16.96 -8.51 -15.85
CA LYS A 315 16.34 -8.08 -17.12
C LYS A 315 16.87 -6.71 -17.57
N ALA A 316 16.99 -5.75 -16.65
CA ALA A 316 17.52 -4.42 -16.94
C ALA A 316 19.01 -4.46 -17.36
N ILE A 317 19.83 -5.31 -16.74
CA ILE A 317 21.24 -5.51 -17.14
C ILE A 317 21.30 -6.07 -18.57
N VAL A 318 20.56 -7.15 -18.86
CA VAL A 318 20.53 -7.76 -20.19
C VAL A 318 20.05 -6.78 -21.25
N GLN A 319 19.03 -5.98 -20.94
CA GLN A 319 18.50 -4.96 -21.85
C GLN A 319 19.55 -3.89 -22.17
N LYS A 320 20.27 -3.36 -21.15
CA LYS A 320 21.36 -2.39 -21.36
C LYS A 320 22.50 -2.96 -22.23
N VAL A 321 22.87 -4.22 -22.02
CA VAL A 321 23.91 -4.88 -22.83
C VAL A 321 23.46 -5.02 -24.30
N LYS A 322 22.18 -5.36 -24.53
CA LYS A 322 21.61 -5.42 -25.90
C LYS A 322 21.58 -4.05 -26.58
N GLU A 323 21.18 -3.01 -25.86
CA GLU A 323 21.14 -1.63 -26.37
C GLU A 323 22.54 -1.11 -26.69
N GLY A 324 23.55 -1.42 -25.87
CA GLY A 324 24.96 -1.11 -26.15
C GLY A 324 25.48 -1.80 -27.41
N ARG A 325 25.22 -3.11 -27.54
CA ARG A 325 25.60 -3.90 -28.74
C ARG A 325 24.88 -3.46 -30.02
N GLY A 326 23.66 -2.94 -29.90
CA GLY A 326 22.90 -2.38 -31.03
C GLY A 326 23.44 -1.03 -31.52
N LYS A 327 23.99 -0.22 -30.61
CA LYS A 327 24.65 1.06 -30.96
C LYS A 327 26.02 0.85 -31.62
N ASP A 328 26.81 -0.12 -31.16
CA ASP A 328 28.10 -0.45 -31.80
C ASP A 328 27.93 -0.98 -33.24
N ARG A 329 26.86 -1.73 -33.51
CA ARG A 329 26.53 -2.21 -34.88
C ARG A 329 26.03 -1.13 -35.83
N GLY A 330 25.65 0.05 -35.33
CA GLY A 330 25.23 1.19 -36.16
C GLY A 330 26.38 2.12 -36.55
N GLN A 331 27.61 1.84 -36.09
CA GLN A 331 28.81 2.64 -36.34
C GLN A 331 29.87 1.90 -37.18
N GLU A 332 29.51 0.82 -37.89
CA GLU A 332 30.36 0.30 -38.96
C GLU A 332 30.30 1.27 -40.17
N GLN A 333 31.38 2.05 -40.32
CA GLN A 333 31.62 3.00 -41.41
C GLN A 333 31.61 2.31 -42.79
N PRO A 334 31.19 3.01 -43.87
CA PRO A 334 31.24 2.46 -45.22
C PRO A 334 32.69 2.16 -45.64
N ALA A 335 32.86 1.05 -46.36
CA ALA A 335 34.15 0.55 -46.82
C ALA A 335 34.96 1.61 -47.59
N PRO A 336 36.29 1.67 -47.43
CA PRO A 336 37.12 2.61 -48.18
C PRO A 336 37.14 2.21 -49.65
N ASP A 337 36.77 3.17 -50.50
CA ASP A 337 36.84 3.11 -51.96
C ASP A 337 38.27 2.81 -52.40
N ARG A 338 38.48 1.68 -53.07
CA ARG A 338 39.77 1.33 -53.68
C ARG A 338 39.71 1.69 -55.15
N ASP A 339 39.96 2.97 -55.43
CA ASP A 339 40.23 3.42 -56.79
C ASP A 339 41.66 3.05 -57.20
N GLY A 340 41.76 2.47 -58.39
CA GLY A 340 42.94 1.84 -58.95
C GLY A 340 44.08 2.80 -59.26
N LYS A 341 45.31 2.29 -59.14
CA LYS A 341 46.48 2.86 -59.79
C LYS A 341 46.88 1.98 -60.97
N GLU A 342 46.93 2.62 -62.12
CA GLU A 342 47.49 2.17 -63.40
C GLU A 342 48.83 1.44 -63.23
N ARG A 343 48.95 0.23 -63.78
CA ARG A 343 49.80 -0.10 -64.94
C ARG A 343 49.67 -1.56 -65.33
#